data_AF-A0A9D7NXX2-F1
#
_entry.id   AF-A0A9D7NXX2-F1
#
_cell.length_a   1.000
_cell.length_b   1.000
_cell.length_c   1.000
_cell.angle_alpha   90.00
_cell.angle_beta   90.00
_cell.angle_gamma   90.00
#
_symmetry.space_group_name_H-M   'P 1'
#
loop_
_entity.id
_entity.type
_entity.pdbx_description
1 polymer ?
#
loop_
_entity_poly.entity_id
_entity_poly.type
_entity_poly.pdbx_seq_one_letter_code
_entity_poly.pdbx_strand_id
1 'polypeptide(L)' 'MSEPRTTYEKAYEELEAIMQELQEDKVSVDQLTTKVKRAAELITFCNDMLRSTEAEVNKIVKKLGL' A
#
# COMPACT_ATOMS: atom_id res chain seq x y z
N MET A 1 -7.22 -9.35 -21.16
CA MET A 1 -6.93 -9.74 -19.76
C MET A 1 -5.69 -8.97 -19.36
N SER A 2 -5.84 -7.84 -18.68
CA SER A 2 -4.73 -6.93 -18.41
C SER A 2 -4.05 -7.33 -17.11
N GLU A 3 -2.74 -7.58 -17.21
CA GLU A 3 -1.85 -7.96 -16.11
C GLU A 3 -2.07 -7.05 -14.89
N PRO A 4 -2.22 -7.62 -13.69
CA PRO A 4 -2.46 -6.83 -12.50
C PRO A 4 -1.16 -6.11 -12.14
N ARG A 5 -0.94 -4.93 -12.74
CA ARG A 5 -0.05 -3.94 -12.15
C ARG A 5 -0.55 -3.75 -10.72
N THR A 6 0.30 -3.99 -9.74
CA THR A 6 -0.03 -3.76 -8.33
C THR A 6 -0.29 -2.26 -8.19
N THR A 7 -1.54 -1.85 -8.34
CA THR A 7 -1.94 -0.46 -8.17
C THR A 7 -2.01 -0.14 -6.69
N TYR A 8 -1.93 1.15 -6.36
CA TYR A 8 -2.16 1.62 -4.99
C TYR A 8 -3.45 1.02 -4.41
N GLU A 9 -4.53 0.98 -5.21
CA GLU A 9 -5.83 0.39 -4.81
C GLU A 9 -5.69 -1.08 -4.40
N LYS A 10 -4.97 -1.91 -5.16
CA LYS A 10 -4.78 -3.33 -4.80
C LYS A 10 -3.96 -3.51 -3.53
N ALA A 11 -2.90 -2.71 -3.38
CA ALA A 11 -2.09 -2.75 -2.17
C ALA A 11 -2.90 -2.30 -0.94
N TYR A 12 -3.80 -1.34 -1.12
CA TYR A 12 -4.72 -0.86 -0.10
C TYR A 12 -5.80 -1.90 0.25
N GLU A 13 -6.43 -2.54 -0.74
CA GLU A 13 -7.38 -3.65 -0.52
C GLU A 13 -6.73 -4.82 0.24
N GLU A 14 -5.49 -5.19 -0.13
CA GLU A 14 -4.74 -6.24 0.57
C GLU A 14 -4.44 -5.83 2.03
N LEU A 15 -4.11 -4.55 2.26
CA LEU A 15 -3.87 -4.02 3.60
C LEU A 15 -5.14 -4.05 4.45
N GLU A 16 -6.28 -3.64 3.91
CA GLU A 16 -7.57 -3.70 4.61
C GLU A 16 -7.95 -5.15 4.95
N ALA A 17 -7.77 -6.08 4.01
CA ALA A 17 -8.02 -7.50 4.26
C ALA A 17 -7.13 -8.03 5.40
N ILE A 18 -5.84 -7.66 5.41
CA ILE A 18 -4.94 -8.03 6.51
C ILE A 18 -5.39 -7.43 7.83
N MET A 19 -5.82 -6.16 7.86
CA MET A 19 -6.32 -5.52 9.09
C MET A 19 -7.58 -6.22 9.60
N GLN A 20 -8.48 -6.59 8.69
CA GLN A 20 -9.72 -7.27 9.03
C GLN A 20 -9.45 -8.67 9.59
N GLU A 21 -8.54 -9.42 8.97
CA GLU A 21 -8.10 -10.71 9.50
C GLU A 21 -7.39 -10.57 10.86
N LEU A 22 -6.58 -9.53 11.08
CA LEU A 22 -5.95 -9.26 12.38
C LEU A 22 -6.96 -8.92 13.48
N GLN A 23 -8.10 -8.35 13.13
CA GLN A 23 -9.21 -8.11 14.06
C GLN A 23 -10.01 -9.37 14.38
N GLU A 24 -9.94 -10.39 13.53
CA GLU A 24 -10.52 -11.69 13.86
C GLU A 24 -9.65 -12.37 14.94
N ASP A 25 -10.27 -12.66 16.08
CA ASP A 25 -9.69 -13.30 17.28
C ASP A 25 -9.15 -14.73 17.05
N LYS A 26 -9.00 -15.15 15.79
CA LYS A 26 -8.53 -16.48 15.36
C LYS A 26 -7.11 -16.48 14.81
N VAL A 27 -6.44 -15.33 14.76
CA VAL A 27 -5.06 -15.24 14.24
C VAL A 27 -4.07 -15.72 15.28
N SER A 28 -3.36 -16.81 14.95
CA SER A 28 -2.26 -17.32 15.79
C SER A 28 -1.07 -16.36 15.80
N VAL A 29 -0.27 -16.34 16.88
CA VAL A 29 0.90 -15.44 17.04
C VAL A 29 1.88 -15.50 15.85
N ASP A 30 2.12 -16.70 15.29
CA ASP A 30 2.94 -16.90 14.09
C ASP A 30 2.33 -16.24 12.83
N GLN A 31 1.01 -16.35 12.66
CA GLN A 31 0.28 -15.72 11.56
C GLN A 31 0.24 -14.20 11.72
N LEU A 32 0.15 -13.72 12.95
CA LEU A 32 0.17 -12.31 13.31
C LEU A 32 1.48 -11.65 12.86
N THR A 33 2.61 -12.31 13.14
CA THR A 33 3.93 -11.83 12.70
C THR A 33 4.03 -11.76 11.17
N THR A 34 3.52 -12.77 10.47
CA THR A 34 3.54 -12.83 9.00
C THR A 34 2.67 -11.74 8.38
N LYS A 35 1.44 -11.56 8.90
CA LYS A 35 0.50 -10.53 8.46
C LYS A 35 1.01 -9.12 8.70
N VAL A 36 1.59 -8.86 9.88
CA VAL A 36 2.17 -7.56 10.21
C VAL A 36 3.37 -7.23 9.31
N LYS A 37 4.25 -8.21 9.02
CA LYS A 37 5.33 -8.01 8.03
C LYS A 37 4.78 -7.64 6.66
N ARG A 38 3.75 -8.35 6.20
CA ARG A 38 3.11 -8.08 4.91
C ARG A 38 2.47 -6.68 4.87
N ALA A 39 1.77 -6.29 5.92
CA ALA A 39 1.21 -4.95 6.06
C ALA A 39 2.30 -3.87 5.97
N ALA A 40 3.47 -4.09 6.61
CA ALA A 40 4.59 -3.16 6.55
C ALA A 40 5.17 -3.02 5.13
N GLU A 41 5.24 -4.12 4.37
CA GLU A 41 5.64 -4.09 2.95
C GLU A 41 4.65 -3.26 2.11
N LEU A 42 3.35 -3.48 2.29
CA LEU A 42 2.30 -2.76 1.58
C LEU A 42 2.31 -1.26 1.90
N ILE A 43 2.49 -0.89 3.18
CA ILE A 43 2.62 0.51 3.60
C ILE A 43 3.84 1.16 2.95
N THR A 44 4.96 0.44 2.88
CA THR A 44 6.18 0.96 2.24
C THR A 44 5.93 1.19 0.74
N PHE A 45 5.30 0.22 0.06
CA PHE A 45 4.94 0.33 -1.34
C PHE A 45 4.01 1.53 -1.61
N CYS A 46 2.95 1.68 -0.81
CA CYS A 46 2.01 2.80 -0.93
C CYS A 46 2.70 4.17 -0.71
N ASN A 47 3.61 4.26 0.27
CA ASN A 47 4.39 5.47 0.50
C ASN A 47 5.31 5.81 -0.67
N ASP A 48 5.97 4.81 -1.27
CA ASP A 48 6.87 5.02 -2.40
C ASP A 48 6.10 5.52 -3.63
N MET A 49 4.94 4.91 -3.89
CA MET A 49 3.99 5.37 -4.90
C MET A 49 3.56 6.83 -4.67
N LEU A 50 3.13 7.17 -3.45
CA LEU A 50 2.72 8.53 -3.11
C LEU A 50 3.86 9.53 -3.30
N ARG A 51 5.09 9.20 -2.87
CA ARG A 51 6.27 10.06 -3.07
C ARG A 51 6.60 10.25 -4.54
N SER A 52 6.49 9.19 -5.34
CA SER A 52 6.71 9.26 -6.79
C SER A 52 5.67 10.16 -7.45
N THR A 53 4.38 9.96 -7.12
CA THR A 53 3.29 10.80 -7.61
C THR A 53 3.43 12.24 -7.15
N GLU A 54 3.79 12.49 -5.89
CA GLU A 54 4.05 13.83 -5.36
C GLU A 54 5.20 14.52 -6.12
N ALA A 55 6.28 13.80 -6.40
CA ALA A 55 7.40 14.32 -7.17
C ALA A 55 7.00 14.68 -8.62
N GLU A 56 6.17 13.87 -9.26
CA GLU A 56 5.61 14.16 -10.59
C GLU A 56 4.67 15.36 -10.56
N VAL A 57 3.75 15.41 -9.61
CA VAL A 57 2.85 16.55 -9.41
C VAL A 57 3.65 17.83 -9.16
N ASN A 58 4.66 17.79 -8.29
CA ASN A 58 5.52 18.94 -8.00
C ASN A 58 6.29 19.41 -9.24
N LYS A 59 6.78 18.48 -10.08
CA LYS A 59 7.38 18.81 -11.38
C LYS A 59 6.38 19.50 -12.31
N ILE A 60 5.14 19.02 -12.37
CA ILE A 60 4.09 19.60 -13.21
C ILE A 60 3.71 20.99 -12.70
N VAL A 61 3.49 21.15 -11.40
CA VAL A 61 3.20 22.44 -10.75
C VAL A 61 4.29 23.46 -11.06
N LYS A 62 5.57 23.09 -10.89
CA LYS A 62 6.72 23.93 -11.28
C LYS A 62 6.74 24.27 -12.76
N LYS A 63 6.39 23.33 -13.65
CA LYS A 63 6.31 23.59 -15.10
C LYS A 63 5.17 24.52 -15.47
N LEU A 64 4.07 24.50 -14.72
CA LEU A 64 2.92 25.39 -14.89
C LEU A 64 3.15 26.77 -14.27
N GLY A 65 4.24 26.98 -13.53
CA GLY A 65 4.60 28.26 -12.91
C GLY A 65 3.69 28.65 -11.75
N LEU A 66 3.02 27.68 -11.13
CA LEU A 66 2.22 27.83 -9.92
C LEU A 66 3.06 27.61 -8.66
#